data_AF-A0A6I4ZGD7-F1
#
_entry.id   AF-A0A6I4ZGD7-F1
#
_cell.length_a   1.000
_cell.length_b   1.000
_cell.length_c   1.000
_cell.angle_alpha   90.00
_cell.angle_beta   90.00
_cell.angle_gamma   90.00
#
_symmetry.space_group_name_H-M   'P 1'
#
loop_
_entity.id
_entity.type
_entity.pdbx_description
1 polymer ?
#
loop_
_entity_poly.entity_id
_entity_poly.type
_entity_poly.pdbx_seq_one_letter_code
_entity_poly.pdbx_strand_id
1 'polypeptide(L)' 'MPMKITVKNVPPHVRDELAAQAARKGQSMQAFLLDELTRLASEPWADDLRGEARRGARSQKTQPADISMVEASEAERT' A
#
# COMPACT_ATOMS: atom_id res chain seq x y z
N MET A 1 9.62 -9.01 -7.51
CA MET A 1 9.66 -9.56 -6.15
C MET A 1 8.32 -9.27 -5.49
N PRO A 2 7.61 -10.27 -4.95
CA PRO A 2 6.36 -10.03 -4.23
C PRO A 2 6.67 -9.30 -2.91
N MET A 3 5.88 -8.27 -2.60
CA MET A 3 5.99 -7.50 -1.37
C MET A 3 4.72 -7.67 -0.53
N LYS A 4 4.87 -7.91 0.77
CA LYS A 4 3.74 -8.09 1.69
C LYS A 4 3.56 -6.84 2.54
N ILE A 5 2.38 -6.24 2.47
CA ILE A 5 2.01 -5.09 3.30
C ILE A 5 1.04 -5.58 4.38
N THR A 6 1.32 -5.23 5.64
CA THR A 6 0.45 -5.56 6.78
C THR A 6 -0.10 -4.27 7.37
N VAL A 7 -1.42 -4.07 7.28
CA VAL A 7 -2.11 -2.94 7.89
C VAL A 7 -2.59 -3.34 9.29
N LYS A 8 -2.08 -2.67 10.32
CA LYS A 8 -2.43 -2.93 11.72
C LYS A 8 -3.60 -2.03 12.15
N ASN A 9 -4.33 -2.47 13.18
CA ASN A 9 -5.40 -1.70 13.83
C ASN A 9 -6.56 -1.31 12.90
N VAL A 10 -6.88 -2.15 11.92
CA VAL A 10 -8.06 -1.94 11.08
C VAL A 10 -9.32 -2.25 11.90
N PRO A 11 -10.26 -1.30 12.06
CA PRO A 11 -11.51 -1.57 12.76
C PRO A 11 -12.29 -2.69 12.04
N PRO A 12 -12.98 -3.59 12.78
CA PRO A 12 -13.70 -4.70 12.17
C PRO A 12 -14.71 -4.27 11.10
N HIS A 13 -15.45 -3.19 11.37
CA HIS A 13 -16.44 -2.65 10.43
C HIS A 13 -15.80 -2.21 9.10
N VAL A 14 -14.64 -1.55 9.14
CA VAL A 14 -13.92 -1.13 7.93
C VAL A 14 -13.45 -2.34 7.13
N ARG A 15 -12.89 -3.35 7.81
CA ARG A 15 -12.47 -4.59 7.15
C ARG A 15 -13.64 -5.28 6.45
N ASP A 16 -14.79 -5.36 7.12
CA ASP A 16 -15.97 -6.04 6.59
C ASP A 16 -16.58 -5.26 5.42
N GLU A 17 -16.57 -3.93 5.46
CA GLU A 17 -16.95 -3.08 4.32
C GLU A 17 -16.01 -3.29 3.13
N LEU A 18 -14.69 -3.32 3.34
CA LEU A 18 -13.71 -3.58 2.28
C LEU A 18 -13.91 -4.98 1.68
N ALA A 19 -14.20 -5.99 2.51
CA ALA A 19 -14.51 -7.34 2.03
C ALA A 19 -15.80 -7.37 1.21
N ALA A 20 -16.84 -6.64 1.65
CA ALA A 20 -18.08 -6.52 0.89
C ALA A 20 -17.87 -5.79 -0.44
N GLN A 21 -17.05 -4.73 -0.47
CA GLN A 21 -16.69 -4.03 -1.70
C GLN A 21 -15.92 -4.93 -2.67
N ALA A 22 -14.95 -5.71 -2.17
CA ALA A 22 -14.22 -6.69 -2.96
C ALA A 22 -15.16 -7.74 -3.56
N ALA A 23 -16.07 -8.29 -2.75
CA ALA A 23 -17.07 -9.26 -3.19
C ALA A 23 -18.00 -8.68 -4.28
N ARG A 24 -18.42 -7.42 -4.13
CA ARG A 24 -19.23 -6.72 -5.15
C ARG A 24 -18.50 -6.53 -6.47
N LYS A 25 -17.18 -6.36 -6.44
CA LYS A 25 -16.33 -6.31 -7.64
C LYS A 25 -15.94 -7.70 -8.17
N GLY A 26 -16.35 -8.79 -7.50
CA GLY A 26 -15.97 -10.15 -7.87
C GLY A 26 -14.47 -10.45 -7.66
N GLN A 27 -13.82 -9.70 -6.77
CA GLN A 27 -12.38 -9.77 -6.52
C GLN A 27 -12.11 -10.33 -5.12
N SER A 28 -10.93 -10.92 -4.94
CA SER A 28 -10.43 -11.23 -3.59
C SER A 28 -10.10 -9.92 -2.84
N MET A 29 -10.17 -9.94 -1.51
CA MET A 29 -9.86 -8.77 -0.68
C MET A 29 -8.46 -8.21 -0.95
N GLN A 30 -7.47 -9.07 -1.18
CA GLN A 30 -6.11 -8.62 -1.51
C GLN A 30 -6.02 -7.99 -2.89
N ALA A 31 -6.70 -8.56 -3.90
CA ALA A 31 -6.70 -7.99 -5.25
C ALA A 31 -7.40 -6.63 -5.28
N PHE A 32 -8.51 -6.49 -4.57
CA PHE A 32 -9.23 -5.24 -4.41
C PHE A 32 -8.35 -4.16 -3.75
N LEU A 33 -7.66 -4.50 -2.66
CA LEU A 33 -6.77 -3.56 -1.99
C LEU A 33 -5.57 -3.16 -2.86
N LEU A 34 -5.04 -4.09 -3.65
CA LEU A 34 -3.95 -3.78 -4.59
C LEU A 34 -4.40 -2.80 -5.67
N ASP A 35 -5.60 -2.99 -6.23
CA ASP A 35 -6.20 -2.07 -7.21
C ASP A 35 -6.36 -0.67 -6.61
N GLU A 36 -6.91 -0.58 -5.40
CA GLU A 36 -7.13 0.71 -4.74
C GLU A 36 -5.82 1.41 -4.36
N LEU A 37 -4.80 0.66 -3.89
CA LEU A 37 -3.46 1.21 -3.63
C LEU A 37 -2.78 1.69 -4.90
N THR A 38 -2.92 0.95 -6.01
CA THR A 38 -2.36 1.33 -7.31
C THR A 38 -3.04 2.59 -7.82
N ARG A 39 -4.37 2.67 -7.70
CA ARG A 39 -5.15 3.85 -8.05
C ARG A 39 -4.71 5.06 -7.22
N LEU A 40 -4.58 4.90 -5.92
CA LEU A 40 -4.14 5.97 -5.01
C LEU A 40 -2.73 6.46 -5.35
N ALA A 41 -1.82 5.56 -5.72
CA ALA A 41 -0.46 5.92 -6.14
C ALA A 41 -0.41 6.54 -7.55
N SER A 42 -1.39 6.21 -8.41
CA SER A 42 -1.47 6.74 -9.78
C SER A 42 -2.01 8.16 -9.84
N GLU A 43 -2.64 8.64 -8.78
CA GLU A 43 -3.13 10.00 -8.66
C GLU A 43 -2.04 10.85 -7.98
N PRO A 44 -1.17 11.55 -8.75
CA PRO A 44 -0.18 12.42 -8.14
C PRO A 44 -0.92 13.49 -7.35
N TRP A 45 -0.74 13.45 -6.03
CA TRP A 45 -1.29 14.47 -5.14
C TRP A 45 -0.87 15.84 -5.69
N ALA A 46 -1.80 16.78 -5.87
CA ALA A 46 -1.51 18.05 -6.53
C ALA A 46 -0.38 18.89 -5.88
N ASP A 47 0.00 18.53 -4.65
CA ASP A 47 1.14 19.12 -3.93
C ASP A 47 2.50 18.49 -4.31
N ASP A 48 2.51 17.24 -4.77
CA ASP A 48 3.71 16.51 -5.17
C ASP A 48 4.27 16.95 -6.53
N LEU A 49 3.47 17.56 -7.40
CA LEU A 49 3.97 18.20 -8.63
C LEU A 49 4.96 19.35 -8.32
N ARG A 50 4.81 20.05 -7.19
CA ARG A 50 5.77 21.09 -6.74
C ARG A 50 6.98 20.51 -6.00
N GLY A 51 6.81 19.36 -5.36
CA GLY A 51 7.89 18.62 -4.70
C GLY A 51 8.81 17.93 -5.72
N GLU A 52 8.26 17.24 -6.71
CA GLU A 52 9.02 16.41 -7.64
C GLU A 52 9.92 17.23 -8.59
N ALA A 53 9.46 18.41 -9.03
CA ALA A 53 10.29 19.36 -9.78
C ALA A 53 11.51 19.87 -8.96
N ARG A 54 11.44 19.85 -7.62
CA ARG A 54 12.56 20.18 -6.73
C ARG A 54 13.38 18.95 -6.31
N ARG A 55 12.78 17.77 -6.21
CA ARG A 55 13.43 16.52 -5.77
C ARG A 55 14.28 15.86 -6.85
N GLY A 56 13.94 16.02 -8.13
CA GLY A 56 14.83 15.63 -9.23
C GLY A 56 16.19 16.36 -9.22
N ALA A 57 16.26 17.54 -8.58
CA ALA A 57 17.48 18.34 -8.45
C ALA A 57 18.26 18.11 -7.14
N ARG A 58 17.70 17.36 -6.17
CA ARG A 58 18.33 17.11 -4.87
C ARG A 58 18.19 15.64 -4.48
N SER A 59 19.07 14.80 -5.01
CA SER A 59 19.54 13.63 -4.26
C SER A 59 19.93 14.10 -2.85
N GLN A 60 19.11 13.90 -1.81
CA GLN A 60 19.49 13.87 -0.39
C GLN A 60 18.29 14.01 0.55
N LYS A 61 18.24 13.07 1.51
CA LYS A 61 17.64 13.16 2.87
C LYS A 61 16.16 12.77 3.03
N THR A 62 15.96 11.46 3.28
CA THR A 62 15.41 10.83 4.51
C THR A 62 14.30 11.63 5.24
N GLN A 63 13.07 11.18 5.47
CA GLN A 63 12.49 9.86 5.83
C GLN A 63 10.99 9.82 5.40
N PRO A 64 10.37 8.64 5.22
CA PRO A 64 8.93 8.52 5.50
C PRO A 64 8.62 7.43 6.54
N ALA A 65 7.62 7.78 7.37
CA ALA A 65 6.75 7.01 8.28
C ALA A 65 7.17 5.59 8.70
N ASP A 66 7.00 5.28 9.99
CA ASP A 66 7.16 3.95 10.60
C ASP A 66 6.30 2.87 9.90
N ILE A 67 6.84 2.29 8.83
CA ILE A 67 6.33 1.08 8.17
C ILE A 67 7.20 -0.05 8.66
N SER A 68 6.72 -0.81 9.64
CA SER A 68 7.41 -2.02 10.07
C SER A 68 7.31 -3.07 8.96
N MET A 69 8.37 -3.15 8.16
CA MET A 69 8.67 -4.20 7.21
C MET A 69 9.05 -5.45 8.00
N VAL A 70 8.16 -6.44 8.05
CA VAL A 70 8.48 -7.74 8.64
C VAL A 70 8.67 -8.72 7.49
N GLU A 71 9.91 -9.15 7.31
CA GLU A 71 10.30 -10.17 6.34
C GLU A 71 9.69 -11.51 6.78
N ALA A 72 8.83 -12.09 5.94
CA ALA A 72 8.33 -13.43 6.18
C ALA A 72 9.39 -14.42 5.66
N SER A 73 10.23 -14.93 6.57
CA SER A 73 11.12 -16.05 6.27
C SER A 73 10.28 -17.32 6.12
N GLU A 74 10.00 -17.70 4.88
CA GLU A 74 9.55 -19.05 4.53
C GLU A 74 10.75 -20.00 4.70
N ALA A 75 10.74 -20.79 5.76
CA ALA A 75 11.56 -21.99 5.83
C ALA A 75 10.72 -23.19 5.33
N GLU A 76 11.02 -23.51 4.08
CA GLU A 76 10.67 -24.69 3.30
C GLU A 76 10.77 -26.01 4.09
N ARG A 77 9.62 -26.70 4.18
CA ARG A 77 9.41 -28.13 3.83
C ARG A 77 10.63 -29.07 3.85
N THR A 78 10.70 -29.98 4.84
CA THR A 78 10.82 -31.45 4.63
C THR A 78 10.22 -32.21 5.80
#